data_AF-A0A927F5C2-F1
#
_entry.id   AF-A0A927F5C2-F1
#
_cell.length_a   1.000
_cell.length_b   1.000
_cell.length_c   1.000
_cell.angle_alpha   90.00
_cell.angle_beta   90.00
_cell.angle_gamma   90.00
#
_symmetry.space_group_name_H-M   'P 1'
#
loop_
_entity.id
_entity.type
_entity.pdbx_description
1 polymer ?
#
loop_
_entity_poly.entity_id
_entity_poly.type
_entity_poly.pdbx_seq_one_letter_code
_entity_poly.pdbx_strand_id
1 'polypeptide(L)'
;MLPENETFTTKAAANYLGMSRQFLVNLLENGDLPFHKVGSHRRVTFKDLLAYEKERDSKRRGRLDALSEKIDEAGLYDASYRGDQ
;
A
#
# COMPACT_ATOMS: atom_id res chain seq x y z
N MET A 1 14.06 -0.41 -18.66
CA MET A 1 13.90 0.64 -17.62
C MET A 1 12.70 1.48 -18.04
N LEU A 2 11.63 1.51 -17.24
CA LEU A 2 10.48 2.37 -17.52
C LEU A 2 10.85 3.82 -17.15
N PRO A 3 10.62 4.83 -18.00
CA PRO A 3 10.87 6.22 -17.64
C PRO A 3 10.02 6.64 -16.44
N GLU A 4 10.57 7.42 -15.51
CA GLU A 4 9.89 7.80 -14.25
C GLU A 4 8.55 8.52 -14.45
N ASN A 5 8.41 9.19 -15.60
CA ASN A 5 7.20 9.92 -15.99
C ASN A 5 6.19 9.04 -16.75
N GLU A 6 6.43 7.74 -16.89
CA GLU A 6 5.46 6.83 -17.48
C GLU A 6 4.21 6.77 -16.62
N THR A 7 3.05 6.90 -17.27
CA THR A 7 1.77 7.04 -16.59
C THR A 7 0.95 5.76 -16.70
N PHE A 8 0.40 5.35 -15.56
CA PHE A 8 -0.41 4.16 -15.41
C PHE A 8 -1.88 4.53 -15.42
N THR A 9 -2.69 3.68 -16.06
CA THR A 9 -4.15 3.72 -15.86
C THR A 9 -4.49 3.34 -14.43
N THR A 10 -5.65 3.75 -13.93
CA THR A 10 -6.11 3.32 -12.59
C THR A 10 -6.18 1.79 -12.45
N LYS A 11 -6.43 1.07 -13.55
CA LYS A 11 -6.44 -0.40 -13.52
C LYS A 11 -5.03 -0.96 -13.37
N ALA A 12 -4.08 -0.46 -14.16
CA ALA A 12 -2.68 -0.91 -14.11
C ALA A 12 -2.03 -0.55 -12.76
N ALA A 13 -2.27 0.66 -12.25
CA ALA A 13 -1.81 1.10 -10.94
C ALA A 13 -2.39 0.23 -9.80
N ALA A 14 -3.68 -0.12 -9.87
CA ALA A 14 -4.31 -0.94 -8.84
C ALA A 14 -3.73 -2.37 -8.84
N ASN A 15 -3.50 -2.93 -10.03
CA ASN A 15 -2.83 -4.21 -10.19
C ASN A 15 -1.40 -4.17 -9.64
N TYR A 16 -0.64 -3.11 -9.93
CA TYR A 16 0.72 -2.91 -9.44
C TYR A 16 0.77 -2.86 -7.91
N LEU A 17 -0.12 -2.08 -7.29
CA LEU A 17 -0.17 -1.92 -5.83
C LEU A 17 -0.86 -3.07 -5.09
N GLY A 18 -1.35 -4.09 -5.80
CA GLY A 18 -2.02 -5.26 -5.23
C GLY A 18 -3.35 -4.94 -4.56
N MET A 19 -4.15 -4.03 -5.13
CA MET A 19 -5.42 -3.58 -4.55
C MET A 19 -6.55 -3.48 -5.57
N SER A 20 -7.79 -3.31 -5.09
CA SER A 20 -8.93 -3.11 -6.00
C SER A 20 -8.86 -1.75 -6.68
N ARG A 21 -9.34 -1.68 -7.93
CA ARG A 21 -9.40 -0.41 -8.68
C ARG A 21 -10.26 0.63 -7.95
N GLN A 22 -11.36 0.22 -7.32
CA GLN A 22 -12.24 1.15 -6.62
C GLN A 22 -11.55 1.77 -5.40
N PHE A 23 -10.80 0.97 -4.65
CA PHE A 23 -10.00 1.46 -3.53
C PHE A 23 -8.93 2.45 -4.00
N LEU A 24 -8.23 2.15 -5.09
CA LEU A 24 -7.28 3.10 -5.67
C LEU A 24 -7.95 4.42 -6.04
N VAL A 25 -9.11 4.38 -6.70
CA VAL A 25 -9.82 5.61 -7.08
C VAL A 25 -10.18 6.44 -5.85
N ASN A 26 -10.59 5.83 -4.75
CA ASN A 26 -10.86 6.55 -3.51
C ASN A 26 -9.58 7.25 -2.97
N LEU A 27 -8.42 6.57 -2.98
CA LEU A 27 -7.15 7.19 -2.59
C LEU A 27 -6.81 8.41 -3.45
N LEU A 28 -7.04 8.30 -4.78
CA LEU A 28 -6.81 9.41 -5.69
C LEU A 28 -7.72 10.61 -5.36
N GLU A 29 -9.01 10.38 -5.17
CA GLU A 29 -9.98 11.44 -4.88
C GLU A 29 -9.78 12.07 -3.49
N ASN A 30 -9.28 11.29 -2.52
CA ASN A 30 -8.94 11.77 -1.20
C ASN A 30 -7.62 12.56 -1.16
N GLY A 31 -6.83 12.51 -2.23
CA GLY A 31 -5.51 13.15 -2.30
C GLY A 31 -4.38 12.35 -1.65
N ASP A 32 -4.64 11.10 -1.24
CA ASP A 32 -3.64 10.21 -0.63
C ASP A 32 -2.56 9.77 -1.64
N LEU A 33 -2.88 9.81 -2.94
CA LEU A 33 -1.97 9.49 -4.02
C LEU A 33 -2.14 10.49 -5.17
N PRO A 34 -1.06 11.19 -5.59
CA PRO A 34 -1.13 12.14 -6.69
C PRO A 34 -1.60 11.49 -8.00
N PHE A 35 -2.41 12.23 -8.76
CA PHE A 35 -2.81 11.85 -10.11
C PHE A 35 -3.00 13.08 -10.98
N HIS A 36 -3.03 12.85 -12.29
CA HIS A 36 -3.43 13.85 -13.28
C HIS A 36 -4.51 13.28 -14.21
N LYS A 37 -5.19 14.17 -14.92
CA LYS A 37 -6.20 13.78 -15.91
C LYS A 37 -5.62 13.88 -17.32
N VAL A 38 -5.85 12.85 -18.12
CA VAL A 38 -5.64 12.86 -19.57
C VAL A 38 -7.01 12.69 -20.21
N GLY A 39 -7.57 13.80 -20.69
CA GLY A 39 -9.00 13.90 -20.98
C GLY A 39 -9.82 13.58 -19.73
N SER A 40 -10.77 12.65 -19.85
CA SER A 40 -11.62 12.21 -18.72
C SER A 40 -10.99 11.15 -17.82
N HIS A 41 -9.81 10.62 -18.17
CA HIS A 41 -9.22 9.49 -17.47
C HIS A 41 -8.13 9.93 -16.48
N ARG A 42 -8.15 9.34 -15.28
CA ARG A 42 -7.08 9.49 -14.30
C ARG A 42 -5.84 8.69 -14.71
N ARG A 43 -4.67 9.26 -14.43
CA ARG A 43 -3.34 8.70 -14.68
C ARG A 43 -2.44 8.98 -13.49
N VAL A 44 -1.65 7.97 -13.11
CA VAL A 44 -0.71 8.06 -12.00
C VAL A 44 0.68 7.79 -12.54
N THR A 45 1.69 8.57 -12.17
CA THR A 45 3.06 8.31 -12.64
C THR A 45 3.67 7.13 -11.91
N PHE A 46 4.62 6.45 -12.55
CA PHE A 46 5.37 5.38 -11.89
C PHE A 46 6.09 5.87 -10.62
N LYS A 47 6.65 7.09 -10.68
CA LYS A 47 7.28 7.75 -9.53
C LYS A 47 6.34 7.87 -8.33
N ASP A 48 5.11 8.33 -8.55
CA ASP A 48 4.12 8.51 -7.48
C ASP A 48 3.67 7.16 -6.90
N LEU A 49 3.49 6.14 -7.74
CA LEU A 49 3.17 4.78 -7.29
C LEU A 49 4.27 4.23 -6.38
N LEU A 50 5.53 4.38 -6.77
CA LEU A 50 6.67 3.90 -6.00
C LEU A 50 6.82 4.65 -4.67
N ALA A 51 6.58 5.95 -4.66
CA ALA A 51 6.59 6.77 -3.45
C ALA A 51 5.50 6.30 -2.46
N TYR A 52 4.28 6.11 -2.95
CA TYR A 52 3.16 5.63 -2.16
C TYR A 52 3.40 4.23 -1.58
N GLU A 53 3.94 3.30 -2.39
CA GLU A 53 4.27 1.94 -1.95
C GLU A 53 5.29 1.96 -0.79
N LYS A 54 6.38 2.74 -0.93
CA LYS A 54 7.41 2.87 0.11
C LYS A 54 6.85 3.45 1.42
N GLU A 55 6.01 4.47 1.33
CA GLU A 55 5.37 5.07 2.49
C GLU A 55 4.40 4.09 3.17
N ARG A 56 3.54 3.43 2.39
CA ARG A 56 2.58 2.43 2.86
C ARG A 56 3.28 1.28 3.58
N ASP A 57 4.35 0.75 3.01
CA ASP A 57 5.07 -0.37 3.57
C ASP A 57 5.82 0.01 4.85
N SER A 58 6.34 1.23 4.92
CA SER A 58 6.95 1.77 6.15
C SER A 58 5.92 1.93 7.26
N LYS A 59 4.73 2.45 6.96
CA LYS A 59 3.60 2.52 7.90
C LYS A 59 3.11 1.14 8.34
N ARG A 60 3.15 0.13 7.45
CA ARG A 60 2.74 -1.25 7.77
C ARG A 60 3.74 -1.92 8.72
N ARG A 61 5.05 -1.79 8.47
CA ARG A 61 6.09 -2.33 9.36
C ARG A 61 5.97 -1.78 10.78
N GLY A 62 5.90 -0.44 10.92
CA GLY A 62 5.77 0.17 12.25
C GLY A 62 4.50 -0.22 13.03
N ARG A 63 3.41 -0.59 12.35
CA ARG A 63 2.20 -1.12 13.01
C ARG A 63 2.35 -2.56 13.48
N LEU A 64 3.12 -3.39 12.76
CA LEU A 64 3.42 -4.75 13.19
C LEU A 64 4.38 -4.73 14.38
N ASP A 65 5.39 -3.87 14.35
CA ASP A 65 6.33 -3.70 15.47
C ASP A 65 5.58 -3.22 16.73
N ALA A 66 4.74 -2.20 16.59
CA ALA A 66 3.92 -1.71 17.71
C ALA A 66 2.86 -2.71 18.20
N LEU A 67 2.42 -3.66 17.36
CA LEU A 67 1.55 -4.75 17.79
C LEU A 67 2.35 -5.84 18.53
N SER A 68 3.55 -6.17 18.04
CA SER A 68 4.46 -7.11 18.70
C SER A 68 4.85 -6.62 20.08
N GLU A 69 5.26 -5.35 20.20
CA GLU A 69 5.59 -4.72 21.50
C GLU A 69 4.41 -4.77 22.47
N LYS A 70 3.17 -4.56 21.99
CA LYS A 70 1.96 -4.67 22.81
C LYS A 70 1.64 -6.11 23.22
N ILE A 71 1.94 -7.09 22.38
CA ILE A 71 1.77 -8.52 22.69
C ILE A 71 2.81 -8.95 23.74
N ASP A 72 4.05 -8.48 23.60
CA ASP A 72 5.13 -8.68 24.56
C ASP A 72 4.81 -8.04 25.93
N GLU A 73 4.37 -6.78 25.93
CA GLU A 73 3.95 -6.07 27.14
C GLU A 73 2.74 -6.73 27.83
N ALA A 74 1.80 -7.27 27.04
CA ALA A 74 0.67 -8.03 27.54
C ALA A 74 1.04 -9.45 28.01
N GLY A 75 2.30 -9.89 27.82
CA GLY A 75 2.77 -11.22 28.22
C GLY A 75 2.11 -12.38 27.47
N LEU A 76 1.55 -12.12 26.28
CA LEU A 76 0.73 -13.08 25.51
C LEU A 76 1.53 -13.96 24.55
N TYR A 77 2.85 -14.07 24.71
CA TYR A 77 3.64 -15.12 24.07
C TYR A 77 3.37 -16.46 24.76
N ASP A 78 2.21 -17.04 24.47
CA ASP A 78 1.94 -18.41 24.83
C ASP A 78 2.74 -19.34 23.92
N ALA A 79 3.80 -19.92 24.46
CA ALA A 79 4.59 -20.96 23.81
C ALA A 79 3.82 -22.28 23.60
N SER A 80 2.48 -22.27 23.73
CA SER A 80 1.62 -23.44 23.57
C SER A 80 0.92 -23.56 22.21
N TYR A 81 1.46 -23.00 21.12
CA TYR A 81 1.14 -23.54 19.79
C TYR A 81 1.84 -24.87 19.59
N ARG A 82 1.37 -25.90 20.31
CA ARG A 82 1.66 -27.29 20.00
C ARG A 82 0.73 -27.64 18.83
N GLY A 83 1.20 -27.37 17.60
CA GLY A 83 0.53 -27.89 16.41
C GLY A 83 0.40 -29.41 16.56
N ASP A 84 -0.83 -29.92 16.51
CA ASP A 84 -1.11 -31.35 16.50
C ASP A 84 -0.29 -32.03 15.39
N GLN A 85 0.36 -33.15 15.74
CA GLN A 85 1.04 -34.04 14.81
C GLN A 85 0.08 -35.04 14.19
#